data_AF-A0A523UAK0-F1
#
_entry.id   AF-A0A523UAK0-F1
#
_cell.length_a   1.000
_cell.length_b   1.000
_cell.length_c   1.000
_cell.angle_alpha   90.00
_cell.angle_beta   90.00
_cell.angle_gamma   90.00
#
_symmetry.space_group_name_H-M   'P 1'
#
loop_
_entity.id
_entity.type
_entity.pdbx_description
1 polymer ?
#
loop_
_entity_poly.entity_id
_entity_poly.type
_entity_poly.pdbx_seq_one_letter_code
_entity_poly.pdbx_strand_id
1 'polypeptide(L)'
;MIQINSVEEIQNFLKEKVRSIALEPEFDRHQTDLGVPCLLDNDGLPAVRVAIANASIDADIWHGLRSPAAVGLHPVGFREIWDFYAANNLKSVLPDGSPNYLAIPESFEEAKKRLDRAVIISMLLPIDKQVFEAYAEKITGGDPDNFDEYPRASSDVAGIISKVAARLSLARLRRDRVVVCMNSTGAKKVVEFSLADSQTGRYHGPCNDPFPQNSVAVLTGLMQFGVSRIPIRDERGEDGKVIRMMGHYATVVVFDNAPLVEDGSGGVVHLDAAHIEKTRKLSDYTVVDEDVVSGRFCPYNRMLGRSGKSVCGKCIMHCSSGAIPNSSPAPNGKYSESILEKKHRFHDGFLDFDFIKCTRERNQKQELYSEYACARCVAICAARGVSGLSKQS
;
A
#
# COMPACT_ATOMS: atom_id res chain seq x y z
N MET A 1 14.29 2.48 24.48
CA MET A 1 12.82 2.62 24.56
C MET A 1 12.44 3.57 23.44
N ILE A 2 11.78 3.11 22.38
CA ILE A 2 11.65 3.90 21.15
C ILE A 2 10.36 4.73 21.25
N GLN A 3 10.48 6.06 21.30
CA GLN A 3 9.33 6.94 21.13
C GLN A 3 8.88 6.89 19.65
N ILE A 4 7.64 7.29 19.30
CA ILE A 4 7.24 7.39 17.88
C ILE A 4 7.66 8.78 17.42
N ASN A 5 8.98 9.00 17.37
CA ASN A 5 9.54 10.34 17.23
C ASN A 5 10.29 10.56 15.92
N SER A 6 10.65 9.51 15.19
CA SER A 6 11.24 9.68 13.86
C SER A 6 11.01 8.47 12.96
N VAL A 7 10.85 8.74 11.66
CA VAL A 7 10.84 7.73 10.60
C VAL A 7 12.13 6.89 10.62
N GLU A 8 13.27 7.55 10.84
CA GLU A 8 14.60 6.92 10.83
C GLU A 8 14.74 5.84 11.92
N GLU A 9 14.33 6.13 13.16
CA GLU A 9 14.37 5.16 14.26
C GLU A 9 13.52 3.92 13.97
N ILE A 10 12.32 4.12 13.40
CA ILE A 10 11.47 2.99 13.00
C ILE A 10 12.13 2.20 11.89
N GLN A 11 12.62 2.88 10.85
CA GLN A 11 13.24 2.21 9.71
C GLN A 11 14.44 1.37 10.12
N ASN A 12 15.33 1.91 10.97
CA ASN A 12 16.50 1.17 11.48
C ASN A 12 16.08 -0.06 12.29
N PHE A 13 15.08 0.08 13.18
CA PHE A 13 14.50 -1.06 13.89
C PHE A 13 13.96 -2.12 12.92
N LEU A 14 13.25 -1.73 11.85
CA LEU A 14 12.69 -2.68 10.90
C LEU A 14 13.77 -3.36 10.05
N LYS A 15 14.84 -2.66 9.66
CA LYS A 15 15.97 -3.26 8.94
C LYS A 15 16.56 -4.44 9.72
N GLU A 16 16.79 -4.26 11.02
CA GLU A 16 17.27 -5.32 11.90
C GLU A 16 16.27 -6.48 12.00
N LYS A 17 14.96 -6.19 12.13
CA LYS A 17 13.94 -7.23 12.24
C LYS A 17 13.73 -8.00 10.94
N VAL A 18 13.78 -7.35 9.78
CA VAL A 18 13.73 -8.03 8.48
C VAL A 18 14.92 -8.98 8.37
N ARG A 19 16.13 -8.53 8.68
CA ARG A 19 17.33 -9.39 8.64
C ARG A 19 17.17 -10.62 9.54
N SER A 20 16.67 -10.44 10.76
CA SER A 20 16.46 -11.56 11.69
C SER A 20 15.36 -12.52 11.21
N ILE A 21 14.26 -12.01 10.67
CA ILE A 21 13.12 -12.82 10.24
C ILE A 21 13.43 -13.56 8.93
N ALA A 22 14.19 -12.94 8.02
CA ALA A 22 14.61 -13.57 6.77
C ALA A 22 15.47 -14.83 6.98
N LEU A 23 16.05 -15.00 8.18
CA LEU A 23 16.81 -16.19 8.58
C LEU A 23 15.94 -17.28 9.27
N GLU A 24 14.64 -17.06 9.46
CA GLU A 24 13.76 -18.07 10.03
C GLU A 24 13.53 -19.21 9.01
N PRO A 25 13.44 -20.50 9.42
CA PRO A 25 13.40 -21.65 8.50
C PRO A 25 12.32 -21.64 7.42
N GLU A 26 11.22 -20.95 7.66
CA GLU A 26 10.14 -20.81 6.68
C GLU A 26 10.51 -19.92 5.49
N PHE A 27 11.44 -18.98 5.69
CA PHE A 27 12.00 -18.04 4.71
C PHE A 27 13.46 -18.37 4.33
N ASP A 28 14.19 -19.06 5.21
CA ASP A 28 15.56 -19.53 5.00
C ASP A 28 15.58 -20.76 4.10
N ARG A 29 15.36 -20.53 2.81
CA ARG A 29 15.43 -21.59 1.79
C ARG A 29 16.67 -21.35 0.96
N HIS A 30 17.73 -22.08 1.31
CA HIS A 30 19.05 -22.13 0.66
C HIS A 30 19.06 -22.59 -0.83
N GLN A 31 18.03 -22.30 -1.64
CA GLN A 31 17.89 -22.83 -3.00
C GLN A 31 17.26 -21.87 -4.02
N THR A 32 17.34 -20.56 -3.82
CA THR A 32 17.24 -19.65 -4.98
C THR A 32 18.64 -19.16 -5.32
N ASP A 33 18.99 -19.16 -6.61
CA ASP A 33 20.26 -18.60 -7.10
C ASP A 33 20.39 -17.08 -6.81
N LEU A 34 19.30 -16.45 -6.32
CA LEU A 34 19.13 -15.00 -6.17
C LEU A 34 19.31 -14.48 -4.72
N GLY A 35 19.46 -15.36 -3.72
CA GLY A 35 19.62 -14.92 -2.32
C GLY A 35 18.31 -14.44 -1.67
N VAL A 36 18.36 -13.37 -0.86
CA VAL A 36 17.20 -12.82 -0.13
C VAL A 36 16.21 -12.21 -1.14
N PRO A 37 14.90 -12.53 -1.10
CA PRO A 37 13.94 -12.11 -2.14
C PRO A 37 13.57 -10.61 -2.10
N CYS A 38 14.29 -9.80 -1.31
CA CYS A 38 14.03 -8.38 -1.14
C CYS A 38 15.22 -7.54 -1.59
N LEU A 39 14.92 -6.32 -2.01
CA LEU A 39 15.94 -5.33 -2.36
C LEU A 39 16.82 -5.03 -1.14
N LEU A 40 18.13 -4.91 -1.36
CA LEU A 40 19.11 -4.47 -0.38
C LEU A 40 19.55 -3.03 -0.66
N ASP A 41 19.82 -2.26 0.40
CA ASP A 41 20.53 -0.99 0.34
C ASP A 41 22.04 -1.25 0.12
N ASN A 42 22.82 -0.18 -0.12
CA ASN A 42 24.26 -0.28 -0.43
C ASN A 42 25.10 -0.85 0.72
N ASP A 43 24.60 -0.77 1.95
CA ASP A 43 25.19 -1.36 3.16
C ASP A 43 24.92 -2.88 3.28
N GLY A 44 24.22 -3.47 2.30
CA GLY A 44 23.80 -4.87 2.31
C GLY A 44 22.65 -5.16 3.28
N LEU A 45 22.03 -4.14 3.88
CA LEU A 45 20.85 -4.30 4.71
C LEU A 45 19.57 -4.26 3.86
N PRO A 46 18.46 -4.87 4.31
CA PRO A 46 17.19 -4.80 3.61
C PRO A 46 16.74 -3.34 3.37
N ALA A 47 16.31 -3.03 2.14
CA ALA A 47 15.88 -1.69 1.73
C ALA A 47 14.46 -1.34 2.21
N VAL A 48 14.17 -1.55 3.50
CA VAL A 48 12.89 -1.21 4.11
C VAL A 48 12.69 0.30 4.02
N ARG A 49 11.48 0.72 3.66
CA ARG A 49 11.05 2.13 3.72
C ARG A 49 9.85 2.29 4.64
N VAL A 50 9.85 3.38 5.39
CA VAL A 50 8.78 3.71 6.34
C VAL A 50 8.25 5.10 6.04
N ALA A 51 6.94 5.26 6.18
CA ALA A 51 6.33 6.57 6.33
C ALA A 51 5.42 6.54 7.55
N ILE A 52 5.41 7.66 8.28
CA ILE A 52 4.57 7.85 9.44
C ILE A 52 3.65 9.01 9.12
N ALA A 53 2.36 8.82 9.36
CA ALA A 53 1.40 9.91 9.33
C ALA A 53 0.60 9.95 10.62
N ASN A 54 0.08 11.11 10.99
CA ASN A 54 -0.88 11.24 12.08
C ASN A 54 -2.14 11.95 11.61
N ALA A 55 -3.21 11.73 12.36
CA ALA A 55 -4.45 12.46 12.22
C ALA A 55 -5.10 12.58 13.59
N SER A 56 -5.98 13.56 13.74
CA SER A 56 -6.89 13.58 14.88
C SER A 56 -7.66 12.25 14.94
N ILE A 57 -7.96 11.75 16.14
CA ILE A 57 -8.67 10.48 16.31
C ILE A 57 -10.07 10.51 15.67
N ASP A 58 -10.68 11.70 15.53
CA ASP A 58 -11.98 11.90 14.89
C ASP A 58 -11.91 12.09 13.36
N ALA A 59 -10.71 12.09 12.78
CA ALA A 59 -10.54 12.34 11.36
C ALA A 59 -11.06 11.18 10.50
N ASP A 60 -11.85 11.53 9.49
CA ASP A 60 -12.15 10.62 8.38
C ASP A 60 -11.03 10.67 7.34
N ILE A 61 -10.01 9.85 7.53
CA ILE A 61 -8.84 9.78 6.63
C ILE A 61 -9.17 9.34 5.19
N TRP A 62 -10.40 8.88 4.96
CA TRP A 62 -10.89 8.43 3.65
C TRP A 62 -11.78 9.46 2.94
N HIS A 63 -12.06 10.59 3.60
CA HIS A 63 -12.90 11.64 3.04
C HIS A 63 -12.36 12.09 1.67
N GLY A 64 -13.22 12.09 0.64
CA GLY A 64 -12.84 12.45 -0.73
C GLY A 64 -11.93 11.46 -1.48
N LEU A 65 -11.52 10.34 -0.86
CA LEU A 65 -10.69 9.29 -1.47
C LEU A 65 -11.47 7.99 -1.73
N ARG A 66 -12.66 7.83 -1.15
CA ARG A 66 -13.54 6.67 -1.35
C ARG A 66 -13.84 6.49 -2.83
N SER A 67 -13.55 5.30 -3.32
CA SER A 67 -13.90 4.85 -4.66
C SER A 67 -13.89 3.34 -4.67
N PRO A 68 -14.83 2.67 -5.36
CA PRO A 68 -14.88 1.22 -5.43
C PRO A 68 -13.55 0.58 -5.82
N ALA A 69 -12.70 1.25 -6.60
CA ALA A 69 -11.46 0.70 -7.12
C ALA A 69 -10.18 0.98 -6.31
N ALA A 70 -10.08 2.07 -5.57
CA ALA A 70 -8.82 2.44 -4.88
C ALA A 70 -8.90 2.20 -3.37
N VAL A 71 -9.83 2.86 -2.69
CA VAL A 71 -9.99 2.79 -1.23
C VAL A 71 -11.10 1.83 -0.82
N GLY A 72 -12.11 1.67 -1.66
CA GLY A 72 -13.40 1.03 -1.39
C GLY A 72 -14.48 2.00 -0.97
N LEU A 73 -15.72 1.52 -0.91
CA LEU A 73 -16.89 2.31 -0.51
C LEU A 73 -17.06 2.37 1.01
N HIS A 74 -16.62 1.30 1.70
CA HIS A 74 -16.74 1.17 3.15
C HIS A 74 -15.39 0.79 3.77
N PRO A 75 -14.36 1.65 3.62
CA PRO A 75 -13.05 1.33 4.15
C PRO A 75 -13.05 1.35 5.67
N VAL A 76 -12.35 0.39 6.28
CA VAL A 76 -12.02 0.39 7.72
C VAL A 76 -11.34 1.71 8.09
N GLY A 77 -11.94 2.44 9.03
CA GLY A 77 -11.41 3.66 9.63
C GLY A 77 -10.96 3.44 11.08
N PHE A 78 -10.67 4.53 11.78
CA PHE A 78 -10.19 4.49 13.16
C PHE A 78 -11.21 3.89 14.14
N ARG A 79 -12.50 4.11 13.90
CA ARG A 79 -13.58 3.55 14.73
C ARG A 79 -13.60 2.02 14.66
N GLU A 80 -13.60 1.45 13.45
CA GLU A 80 -13.65 -0.01 13.27
C GLU A 80 -12.41 -0.69 13.86
N ILE A 81 -11.22 -0.08 13.67
CA ILE A 81 -9.97 -0.57 14.27
C ILE A 81 -10.04 -0.53 15.81
N TRP A 82 -10.60 0.54 16.36
CA TRP A 82 -10.77 0.69 17.80
C TRP A 82 -11.75 -0.34 18.37
N ASP A 83 -12.94 -0.46 17.78
CA ASP A 83 -14.00 -1.34 18.27
C ASP A 83 -13.52 -2.80 18.29
N PHE A 84 -12.78 -3.22 17.25
CA PHE A 84 -12.11 -4.51 17.22
C PHE A 84 -11.10 -4.67 18.38
N TYR A 85 -10.23 -3.69 18.61
CA TYR A 85 -9.28 -3.73 19.72
C TYR A 85 -9.96 -3.82 21.08
N ALA A 86 -10.94 -2.94 21.33
CA ALA A 86 -11.64 -2.85 22.61
C ALA A 86 -12.38 -4.15 22.95
N ALA A 87 -12.99 -4.80 21.95
CA ALA A 87 -13.65 -6.09 22.12
C ALA A 87 -12.68 -7.24 22.41
N ASN A 88 -11.51 -7.24 21.78
CA ASN A 88 -10.50 -8.30 21.97
C ASN A 88 -9.61 -8.09 23.21
N ASN A 89 -9.65 -6.91 23.82
CA ASN A 89 -8.85 -6.58 25.02
C ASN A 89 -9.72 -6.38 26.27
N LEU A 90 -10.92 -6.98 26.28
CA LEU A 90 -11.79 -6.99 27.44
C LEU A 90 -11.13 -7.70 28.62
N LYS A 91 -11.23 -7.09 29.80
CA LYS A 91 -10.93 -7.77 31.07
C LYS A 91 -12.05 -8.77 31.37
N SER A 92 -11.91 -9.98 30.83
CA SER A 92 -12.83 -11.10 30.99
C SER A 92 -12.78 -11.75 32.37
N VAL A 93 -11.88 -11.30 33.25
CA VAL A 93 -11.65 -11.85 34.59
C VAL A 93 -11.57 -10.71 35.61
N LEU A 94 -12.29 -10.85 36.72
CA LEU A 94 -12.27 -9.93 37.87
C LEU A 94 -11.00 -10.14 38.73
N PRO A 95 -10.66 -9.20 39.66
CA PRO A 95 -9.47 -9.34 40.51
C PRO A 95 -9.43 -10.63 41.36
N ASP A 96 -10.60 -11.23 41.63
CA ASP A 96 -10.75 -12.48 42.38
C ASP A 96 -10.63 -13.75 41.50
N GLY A 97 -10.39 -13.60 40.20
CA GLY A 97 -10.28 -14.70 39.24
C GLY A 97 -11.61 -15.18 38.64
N SER A 98 -12.75 -14.61 39.04
CA SER A 98 -14.05 -14.97 38.48
C SER A 98 -14.31 -14.33 37.11
N PRO A 99 -15.15 -14.93 36.24
CA PRO A 99 -15.47 -14.34 34.94
C PRO A 99 -16.21 -13.00 35.08
N ASN A 100 -15.78 -12.01 34.31
CA ASN A 100 -16.43 -10.71 34.26
C ASN A 100 -17.52 -10.68 33.16
N TYR A 101 -18.70 -11.22 33.46
CA TYR A 101 -19.82 -11.30 32.52
C TYR A 101 -20.38 -9.93 32.08
N LEU A 102 -20.03 -8.85 32.77
CA LEU A 102 -20.47 -7.48 32.48
C LEU A 102 -19.37 -6.65 31.81
N ALA A 103 -18.28 -7.29 31.34
CA ALA A 103 -17.23 -6.60 30.62
C ALA A 103 -17.77 -6.04 29.28
N ILE A 104 -17.95 -4.71 29.22
CA ILE A 104 -18.36 -4.01 28.00
C ILE A 104 -17.14 -3.31 27.40
N PRO A 105 -16.92 -3.40 26.08
CA PRO A 105 -15.81 -2.71 25.43
C PRO A 105 -15.89 -1.20 25.64
N GLU A 106 -14.73 -0.56 25.81
CA GLU A 106 -14.67 0.90 25.78
C GLU A 106 -15.09 1.38 24.39
N SER A 107 -16.17 2.17 24.31
CA SER A 107 -16.65 2.71 23.04
C SER A 107 -15.63 3.69 22.45
N PHE A 108 -15.65 3.86 21.13
CA PHE A 108 -14.82 4.88 20.47
C PHE A 108 -15.07 6.30 21.02
N GLU A 109 -16.32 6.64 21.40
CA GLU A 109 -16.65 7.94 21.99
C GLU A 109 -15.98 8.17 23.36
N GLU A 110 -15.85 7.13 24.17
CA GLU A 110 -15.09 7.21 25.42
C GLU A 110 -13.58 7.29 25.16
N ALA A 111 -13.08 6.52 24.19
CA ALA A 111 -11.67 6.52 23.82
C ALA A 111 -11.16 7.91 23.43
N LYS A 112 -11.96 8.67 22.65
CA LYS A 112 -11.66 10.05 22.24
C LYS A 112 -11.50 11.04 23.40
N LYS A 113 -12.02 10.73 24.60
CA LYS A 113 -11.85 11.61 25.77
C LYS A 113 -10.44 11.58 26.34
N ARG A 114 -9.64 10.57 25.98
CA ARG A 114 -8.29 10.34 26.53
C ARG A 114 -7.22 10.07 25.47
N LEU A 115 -7.61 9.92 24.22
CA LEU A 115 -6.71 9.72 23.08
C LEU A 115 -6.95 10.88 22.12
N ASP A 116 -5.87 11.55 21.73
CA ASP A 116 -5.95 12.77 20.92
C ASP A 116 -5.74 12.47 19.44
N ARG A 117 -4.93 11.46 19.13
CA ARG A 117 -4.53 11.17 17.75
C ARG A 117 -4.42 9.68 17.45
N ALA A 118 -4.47 9.39 16.16
CA ALA A 118 -4.04 8.13 15.58
C ALA A 118 -2.77 8.37 14.75
N VAL A 119 -1.78 7.50 14.93
CA VAL A 119 -0.55 7.44 14.14
C VAL A 119 -0.58 6.20 13.26
N ILE A 120 -0.41 6.39 11.96
CA ILE A 120 -0.37 5.36 10.95
C ILE A 120 1.09 5.18 10.53
N ILE A 121 1.65 4.00 10.78
CA ILE A 121 2.99 3.62 10.35
C ILE A 121 2.84 2.67 9.17
N SER A 122 3.14 3.16 7.97
CA SER A 122 3.16 2.35 6.75
C SER A 122 4.60 1.92 6.46
N MET A 123 4.80 0.66 6.13
CA MET A 123 6.11 0.09 5.82
C MET A 123 6.08 -0.65 4.49
N LEU A 124 7.17 -0.54 3.73
CA LEU A 124 7.40 -1.22 2.46
C LEU A 124 8.66 -2.08 2.60
N LEU A 125 8.54 -3.35 2.20
CA LEU A 125 9.68 -4.20 1.87
C LEU A 125 9.70 -4.42 0.35
N PRO A 126 10.62 -3.80 -0.39
CA PRO A 126 10.69 -3.96 -1.84
C PRO A 126 11.19 -5.37 -2.22
N ILE A 127 10.62 -5.95 -3.27
CA ILE A 127 11.11 -7.20 -3.87
C ILE A 127 12.41 -6.91 -4.62
N ASP A 128 13.31 -7.88 -4.68
CA ASP A 128 14.55 -7.76 -5.45
C ASP A 128 14.28 -7.40 -6.92
N LYS A 129 15.09 -6.49 -7.47
CA LYS A 129 14.94 -5.97 -8.82
C LYS A 129 15.12 -7.06 -9.90
N GLN A 130 16.01 -8.02 -9.67
CA GLN A 130 16.31 -9.10 -10.61
C GLN A 130 15.08 -9.98 -10.86
N VAL A 131 14.23 -10.19 -9.85
CA VAL A 131 12.95 -10.90 -10.00
C VAL A 131 12.05 -10.18 -11.01
N PHE A 132 11.97 -8.85 -10.93
CA PHE A 132 11.20 -8.06 -11.89
C PHE A 132 11.85 -8.02 -13.28
N GLU A 133 13.18 -7.94 -13.36
CA GLU A 133 13.92 -7.91 -14.62
C GLU A 133 13.74 -9.21 -15.41
N ALA A 134 13.92 -10.36 -14.75
CA ALA A 134 13.72 -11.67 -15.35
C ALA A 134 12.27 -11.86 -15.83
N TYR A 135 11.28 -11.46 -15.03
CA TYR A 135 9.88 -11.54 -15.48
C TYR A 135 9.60 -10.58 -16.64
N ALA A 136 10.14 -9.37 -16.60
CA ALA A 136 9.99 -8.41 -17.70
C ALA A 136 10.61 -8.93 -19.00
N GLU A 137 11.73 -9.64 -18.94
CA GLU A 137 12.36 -10.27 -20.11
C GLU A 137 11.46 -11.31 -20.74
N LYS A 138 10.90 -12.24 -19.95
CA LYS A 138 9.89 -13.21 -20.42
C LYS A 138 8.73 -12.50 -21.11
N ILE A 139 8.16 -11.47 -20.46
CA ILE A 139 7.05 -10.67 -20.99
C ILE A 139 7.39 -10.04 -22.35
N THR A 140 8.58 -9.43 -22.47
CA THR A 140 9.01 -8.78 -23.72
C THR A 140 9.43 -9.74 -24.81
N GLY A 141 9.88 -10.95 -24.45
CA GLY A 141 10.17 -12.04 -25.37
C GLY A 141 8.90 -12.69 -25.95
N GLY A 142 7.72 -12.26 -25.51
CA GLY A 142 6.44 -12.82 -25.96
C GLY A 142 6.04 -14.10 -25.23
N ASP A 143 6.75 -14.46 -24.15
CA ASP A 143 6.41 -15.61 -23.34
C ASP A 143 5.08 -15.35 -22.59
N PRO A 144 4.04 -16.16 -22.84
CA PRO A 144 2.76 -16.04 -22.14
C PRO A 144 2.81 -16.61 -20.72
N ASP A 145 3.82 -17.42 -20.39
CA ASP A 145 3.93 -18.12 -19.12
C ASP A 145 4.29 -17.15 -17.99
N ASN A 146 3.93 -17.54 -16.77
CA ASN A 146 4.37 -16.81 -15.60
C ASN A 146 5.86 -17.04 -15.32
N PHE A 147 6.39 -16.17 -14.48
CA PHE A 147 7.70 -16.34 -13.89
C PHE A 147 7.50 -16.85 -12.47
N ASP A 148 7.76 -18.14 -12.25
CA ASP A 148 7.43 -18.86 -11.02
C ASP A 148 8.12 -18.28 -9.78
N GLU A 149 9.24 -17.62 -9.98
CA GLU A 149 10.02 -16.94 -8.96
C GLU A 149 9.31 -15.67 -8.46
N TYR A 150 8.50 -15.00 -9.28
CA TYR A 150 7.79 -13.79 -8.84
C TYR A 150 6.75 -14.09 -7.75
N PRO A 151 5.79 -15.01 -7.92
CA PRO A 151 4.81 -15.34 -6.87
C PRO A 151 5.48 -15.80 -5.58
N ARG A 152 6.59 -16.54 -5.69
CA ARG A 152 7.39 -17.00 -4.55
C ARG A 152 8.02 -15.83 -3.79
N ALA A 153 8.83 -15.01 -4.46
CA ALA A 153 9.45 -13.83 -3.87
C ALA A 153 8.41 -12.87 -3.27
N SER A 154 7.28 -12.70 -3.97
CA SER A 154 6.14 -11.92 -3.50
C SER A 154 5.57 -12.49 -2.20
N SER A 155 5.33 -13.80 -2.11
CA SER A 155 4.80 -14.44 -0.91
C SER A 155 5.75 -14.34 0.28
N ASP A 156 7.05 -14.57 0.05
CA ASP A 156 8.07 -14.49 1.11
C ASP A 156 8.19 -13.06 1.66
N VAL A 157 8.29 -12.07 0.77
CA VAL A 157 8.35 -10.65 1.16
C VAL A 157 7.08 -10.23 1.92
N ALA A 158 5.90 -10.70 1.51
CA ALA A 158 4.64 -10.45 2.22
C ALA A 158 4.62 -11.08 3.63
N GLY A 159 5.13 -12.30 3.77
CA GLY A 159 5.24 -13.00 5.06
C GLY A 159 6.21 -12.30 6.01
N ILE A 160 7.39 -11.93 5.50
CA ILE A 160 8.42 -11.22 6.27
C ILE A 160 7.88 -9.87 6.77
N ILE A 161 7.33 -9.03 5.90
CA ILE A 161 6.84 -7.70 6.30
C ILE A 161 5.66 -7.79 7.29
N SER A 162 4.80 -8.81 7.14
CA SER A 162 3.71 -9.07 8.07
C SER A 162 4.18 -9.43 9.47
N LYS A 163 5.23 -10.26 9.60
CA LYS A 163 5.86 -10.59 10.89
C LYS A 163 6.58 -9.38 11.47
N VAL A 164 7.30 -8.62 10.65
CA VAL A 164 7.98 -7.38 11.06
C VAL A 164 7.00 -6.36 11.62
N ALA A 165 5.84 -6.16 10.98
CA ALA A 165 4.78 -5.30 11.49
C ALA A 165 4.24 -5.77 12.85
N ALA A 166 4.10 -7.08 13.05
CA ALA A 166 3.71 -7.64 14.34
C ALA A 166 4.79 -7.39 15.42
N ARG A 167 6.08 -7.57 15.10
CA ARG A 167 7.19 -7.27 16.02
C ARG A 167 7.25 -5.78 16.38
N LEU A 168 7.04 -4.90 15.40
CA LEU A 168 6.94 -3.46 15.64
C LEU A 168 5.76 -3.17 16.57
N SER A 169 4.58 -3.74 16.30
CA SER A 169 3.39 -3.54 17.11
C SER A 169 3.64 -3.90 18.58
N LEU A 170 4.21 -5.09 18.82
CA LEU A 170 4.59 -5.54 20.17
C LEU A 170 5.60 -4.60 20.84
N ALA A 171 6.60 -4.12 20.10
CA ALA A 171 7.60 -3.19 20.62
C ALA A 171 7.03 -1.79 20.94
N ARG A 172 5.86 -1.44 20.41
CA ARG A 172 5.17 -0.17 20.66
C ARG A 172 4.06 -0.24 21.69
N LEU A 173 3.69 -1.44 22.15
CA LEU A 173 2.70 -1.61 23.21
C LEU A 173 3.16 -0.93 24.49
N ARG A 174 2.30 -0.07 25.04
CA ARG A 174 2.51 0.63 26.31
C ARG A 174 1.17 0.80 27.03
N ARG A 175 1.20 1.13 28.32
CA ARG A 175 -0.02 1.36 29.12
C ARG A 175 -0.84 2.56 28.63
N ASP A 176 -0.17 3.55 28.07
CA ASP A 176 -0.73 4.81 27.58
C ASP A 176 -1.11 4.78 26.09
N ARG A 177 -0.94 3.64 25.41
CA ARG A 177 -1.13 3.53 23.96
C ARG A 177 -1.88 2.27 23.57
N VAL A 178 -2.65 2.37 22.51
CA VAL A 178 -3.26 1.23 21.84
C VAL A 178 -2.55 1.01 20.52
N VAL A 179 -2.18 -0.23 20.22
CA VAL A 179 -1.45 -0.58 18.99
C VAL A 179 -2.16 -1.73 18.31
N VAL A 180 -2.52 -1.53 17.04
CA VAL A 180 -3.19 -2.54 16.22
C VAL A 180 -2.34 -2.80 14.98
N CYS A 181 -1.94 -4.06 14.80
CA CYS A 181 -1.25 -4.50 13.60
C CYS A 181 -2.25 -4.73 12.48
N MET A 182 -2.21 -3.90 11.45
CA MET A 182 -3.02 -4.02 10.24
C MET A 182 -2.19 -4.71 9.14
N ASN A 183 -1.66 -5.91 9.44
CA ASN A 183 -1.17 -6.82 8.39
C ASN A 183 -2.35 -7.62 7.79
N SER A 184 -2.14 -8.43 6.76
CA SER A 184 -3.24 -9.13 6.07
C SER A 184 -4.15 -9.94 7.01
N THR A 185 -3.58 -10.58 8.04
CA THR A 185 -4.37 -11.33 9.05
C THR A 185 -5.11 -10.41 10.02
N GLY A 186 -4.46 -9.39 10.56
CA GLY A 186 -5.08 -8.45 11.50
C GLY A 186 -6.19 -7.64 10.83
N ALA A 187 -5.93 -7.13 9.63
CA ALA A 187 -6.90 -6.46 8.78
C ALA A 187 -8.15 -7.31 8.53
N LYS A 188 -7.95 -8.60 8.17
CA LYS A 188 -9.05 -9.54 7.94
C LYS A 188 -9.97 -9.63 9.15
N LYS A 189 -9.39 -9.81 10.34
CA LYS A 189 -10.14 -9.92 11.59
C LYS A 189 -10.91 -8.65 11.93
N VAL A 190 -10.32 -7.47 11.68
CA VAL A 190 -11.00 -6.18 11.90
C VAL A 190 -12.21 -6.05 10.98
N VAL A 191 -12.05 -6.38 9.68
CA VAL A 191 -13.16 -6.37 8.71
C VAL A 191 -14.26 -7.34 9.10
N GLU A 192 -13.92 -8.60 9.35
CA GLU A 192 -14.88 -9.65 9.72
C GLU A 192 -15.64 -9.32 11.02
N PHE A 193 -15.01 -8.58 11.93
CA PHE A 193 -15.65 -8.14 13.18
C PHE A 193 -16.55 -6.92 12.98
N SER A 194 -16.10 -5.94 12.20
CA SER A 194 -16.67 -4.59 12.25
C SER A 194 -17.68 -4.31 11.15
N LEU A 195 -17.65 -5.07 10.05
CA LEU A 195 -18.43 -4.77 8.85
C LEU A 195 -19.46 -5.87 8.56
N ALA A 196 -20.61 -5.48 8.02
CA ALA A 196 -21.71 -6.40 7.78
C ALA A 196 -21.45 -7.28 6.55
N ASP A 197 -21.83 -8.56 6.57
CA ASP A 197 -21.63 -9.49 5.44
C ASP A 197 -22.13 -8.94 4.09
N SER A 198 -23.20 -8.13 4.10
CA SER A 198 -23.78 -7.49 2.90
C SER A 198 -22.85 -6.47 2.22
N GLN A 199 -21.82 -6.02 2.91
CA GLN A 199 -20.80 -5.10 2.43
C GLN A 199 -19.53 -5.83 1.92
N THR A 200 -19.51 -7.18 2.00
CA THR A 200 -18.39 -8.01 1.53
C THR A 200 -18.06 -7.79 0.07
N GLY A 201 -16.78 -7.58 -0.24
CA GLY A 201 -16.30 -7.23 -1.59
C GLY A 201 -16.55 -5.77 -1.99
N ARG A 202 -17.09 -4.93 -1.09
CA ARG A 202 -17.29 -3.48 -1.29
C ARG A 202 -16.51 -2.62 -0.28
N TYR A 203 -15.86 -3.25 0.70
CA TYR A 203 -15.06 -2.59 1.74
C TYR A 203 -13.88 -1.81 1.16
N HIS A 204 -13.14 -2.45 0.27
CA HIS A 204 -11.89 -1.96 -0.30
C HIS A 204 -11.86 -2.05 -1.81
N GLY A 205 -10.96 -1.27 -2.41
CA GLY A 205 -10.54 -1.44 -3.79
C GLY A 205 -10.32 -2.92 -4.07
N PRO A 206 -10.66 -3.42 -5.25
CA PRO A 206 -10.84 -4.84 -5.44
C PRO A 206 -9.51 -5.62 -5.45
N CYS A 207 -8.36 -4.97 -5.31
CA CYS A 207 -7.16 -5.64 -4.80
C CYS A 207 -7.51 -6.30 -3.45
N ASN A 208 -7.76 -7.62 -3.46
CA ASN A 208 -8.26 -8.54 -2.42
C ASN A 208 -7.55 -8.53 -1.04
N ASP A 209 -7.08 -7.38 -0.56
CA ASP A 209 -6.53 -7.19 0.77
C ASP A 209 -7.65 -6.66 1.68
N PRO A 210 -7.88 -7.27 2.86
CA PRO A 210 -8.86 -6.79 3.83
C PRO A 210 -8.60 -5.38 4.39
N PHE A 211 -7.52 -4.71 4.00
CA PHE A 211 -7.25 -3.32 4.33
C PHE A 211 -6.61 -2.64 3.11
N PRO A 212 -6.88 -1.35 2.82
CA PRO A 212 -6.48 -0.73 1.57
C PRO A 212 -5.02 -0.27 1.66
N GLN A 213 -4.09 -1.22 1.86
CA GLN A 213 -2.67 -0.98 2.12
C GLN A 213 -2.03 -0.05 1.08
N ASN A 214 -2.38 -0.25 -0.20
CA ASN A 214 -1.91 0.58 -1.30
C ASN A 214 -2.28 2.05 -1.08
N SER A 215 -3.52 2.31 -0.70
CA SER A 215 -4.02 3.65 -0.45
C SER A 215 -3.44 4.23 0.84
N VAL A 216 -3.20 3.42 1.87
CA VAL A 216 -2.47 3.86 3.08
C VAL A 216 -1.02 4.24 2.78
N ALA A 217 -0.30 3.43 1.98
CA ALA A 217 1.06 3.74 1.57
C ALA A 217 1.13 5.06 0.79
N VAL A 218 0.12 5.34 -0.04
CA VAL A 218 0.04 6.61 -0.78
C VAL A 218 -0.36 7.77 0.15
N LEU A 219 -1.35 7.57 1.02
CA LEU A 219 -1.82 8.55 2.00
C LEU A 219 -0.73 8.97 2.98
N THR A 220 0.10 8.05 3.44
CA THR A 220 1.23 8.34 4.34
C THR A 220 2.42 8.99 3.64
N GLY A 221 2.39 9.11 2.29
CA GLY A 221 3.51 9.63 1.50
C GLY A 221 4.64 8.61 1.29
N LEU A 222 4.46 7.35 1.70
CA LEU A 222 5.43 6.28 1.44
C LEU A 222 5.61 6.07 -0.07
N MET A 223 4.53 6.13 -0.83
CA MET A 223 4.51 5.84 -2.27
C MET A 223 3.57 6.78 -3.03
N GLN A 224 3.58 6.68 -4.35
CA GLN A 224 2.58 7.32 -5.21
C GLN A 224 1.96 6.29 -6.15
N PHE A 225 0.69 6.45 -6.49
CA PHE A 225 0.09 5.62 -7.52
C PHE A 225 0.69 5.93 -8.89
N GLY A 226 1.10 4.86 -9.61
CA GLY A 226 1.32 4.94 -11.04
C GLY A 226 0.00 5.01 -11.83
N VAL A 227 0.06 5.23 -13.14
CA VAL A 227 -1.14 5.20 -14.01
C VAL A 227 -1.88 3.86 -13.96
N SER A 228 -1.15 2.77 -13.64
CA SER A 228 -1.73 1.44 -13.39
C SER A 228 -2.46 1.30 -12.06
N ARG A 229 -2.45 2.34 -11.20
CA ARG A 229 -2.91 2.34 -9.81
C ARG A 229 -2.16 1.38 -8.90
N ILE A 230 -0.98 0.96 -9.32
CA ILE A 230 -0.05 0.23 -8.45
C ILE A 230 0.85 1.27 -7.77
N PRO A 231 1.00 1.25 -6.44
CA PRO A 231 1.94 2.12 -5.75
C PRO A 231 3.37 1.84 -6.22
N ILE A 232 4.10 2.93 -6.51
CA ILE A 232 5.52 2.93 -6.83
C ILE A 232 6.23 3.95 -5.95
N ARG A 233 7.50 3.70 -5.66
CA ARG A 233 8.39 4.66 -5.03
C ARG A 233 9.66 4.74 -5.86
N ASP A 234 10.02 5.94 -6.27
CA ASP A 234 11.28 6.19 -6.96
C ASP A 234 12.21 6.94 -6.00
N GLU A 235 13.42 6.44 -5.81
CA GLU A 235 14.48 7.07 -5.02
C GLU A 235 15.75 7.23 -5.85
N ARG A 236 16.60 8.20 -5.53
CA ARG A 236 17.95 8.27 -6.09
C ARG A 236 18.89 7.45 -5.21
N GLY A 237 19.56 6.47 -5.81
CA GLY A 237 20.68 5.77 -5.18
C GLY A 237 21.90 6.67 -5.04
N GLU A 238 22.90 6.19 -4.31
CA GLU A 238 24.19 6.90 -4.11
C GLU A 238 24.93 7.16 -5.43
N ASP A 239 24.75 6.29 -6.43
CA ASP A 239 25.31 6.46 -7.77
C ASP A 239 24.53 7.48 -8.63
N GLY A 240 23.56 8.18 -8.04
CA GLY A 240 22.68 9.15 -8.69
C GLY A 240 21.61 8.54 -9.58
N LYS A 241 21.61 7.21 -9.79
CA LYS A 241 20.59 6.52 -10.60
C LYS A 241 19.30 6.39 -9.81
N VAL A 242 18.19 6.42 -10.54
CA VAL A 242 16.89 6.21 -9.93
C VAL A 242 16.63 4.72 -9.75
N ILE A 243 16.26 4.33 -8.54
CA ILE A 243 15.81 3.00 -8.16
C ILE A 243 14.30 3.06 -7.96
N ARG A 244 13.57 2.18 -8.66
CA ARG A 244 12.14 1.99 -8.46
C ARG A 244 11.90 0.85 -7.49
N MET A 245 11.20 1.15 -6.41
CA MET A 245 10.82 0.19 -5.37
C MET A 245 9.35 -0.17 -5.51
N MET A 246 9.09 -1.47 -5.55
CA MET A 246 7.77 -2.10 -5.54
C MET A 246 7.87 -3.36 -4.69
N GLY A 247 6.85 -3.67 -3.91
CA GLY A 247 6.88 -4.83 -3.02
C GLY A 247 5.61 -4.92 -2.18
N HIS A 248 5.77 -5.41 -0.95
CA HIS A 248 4.65 -5.60 -0.03
C HIS A 248 4.66 -4.60 1.10
N TYR A 249 3.45 -4.36 1.60
CA TYR A 249 3.15 -3.33 2.57
C TYR A 249 2.59 -3.95 3.83
N ALA A 250 2.85 -3.32 4.95
CA ALA A 250 2.08 -3.54 6.17
C ALA A 250 1.83 -2.20 6.86
N THR A 251 0.79 -2.17 7.68
CA THR A 251 0.44 -0.97 8.44
C THR A 251 0.32 -1.30 9.92
N VAL A 252 0.77 -0.38 10.77
CA VAL A 252 0.49 -0.40 12.21
C VAL A 252 -0.24 0.89 12.55
N VAL A 253 -1.35 0.78 13.26
CA VAL A 253 -2.10 1.94 13.76
C VAL A 253 -1.88 2.04 15.26
N VAL A 254 -1.48 3.22 15.73
CA VAL A 254 -1.25 3.52 17.14
C VAL A 254 -2.19 4.64 17.57
N PHE A 255 -2.98 4.43 18.61
CA PHE A 255 -3.71 5.51 19.27
C PHE A 255 -2.97 5.92 20.53
N ASP A 256 -2.71 7.22 20.67
CA ASP A 256 -2.07 7.79 21.85
C ASP A 256 -2.63 9.19 22.18
N ASN A 257 -2.16 9.76 23.29
CA ASN A 257 -2.54 11.08 23.80
C ASN A 257 -1.43 12.12 23.61
N ALA A 258 -0.52 11.88 22.66
CA ALA A 258 0.49 12.87 22.34
C ALA A 258 -0.13 13.91 21.38
N PRO A 259 0.35 15.16 21.41
CA PRO A 259 -0.12 16.20 20.48
C PRO A 259 0.07 15.80 19.02
N LEU A 260 -0.77 16.34 18.13
CA LEU A 260 -0.55 16.22 16.69
C LEU A 260 0.78 16.86 16.29
N VAL A 261 1.49 16.19 15.40
CA VAL A 261 2.67 16.73 14.72
C VAL A 261 2.19 17.35 13.41
N GLU A 262 2.12 18.68 13.38
CA GLU A 262 1.63 19.46 12.24
C GLU A 262 2.76 20.01 11.36
N ASP A 263 3.96 20.16 11.92
CA ASP A 263 5.12 20.82 11.31
C ASP A 263 6.00 19.89 10.47
N GLY A 264 5.67 18.60 10.40
CA GLY A 264 6.49 17.60 9.71
C GLY A 264 7.68 17.08 10.51
N SER A 265 7.83 17.48 11.78
CA SER A 265 8.96 17.06 12.61
C SER A 265 9.06 15.53 12.72
N GLY A 266 10.29 15.02 12.72
CA GLY A 266 10.56 13.58 12.68
C GLY A 266 10.18 12.88 11.37
N GLY A 267 9.80 13.64 10.32
CA GLY A 267 9.31 13.09 9.06
C GLY A 267 7.86 12.59 9.14
N VAL A 268 7.09 13.05 10.12
CA VAL A 268 5.69 12.65 10.32
C VAL A 268 4.77 13.52 9.48
N VAL A 269 3.98 12.90 8.61
CA VAL A 269 2.98 13.60 7.79
C VAL A 269 1.74 13.92 8.61
N HIS A 270 1.28 15.16 8.57
CA HIS A 270 -0.04 15.51 9.10
C HIS A 270 -1.13 15.27 8.05
N LEU A 271 -2.10 14.42 8.35
CA LEU A 271 -3.21 14.09 7.43
C LEU A 271 -4.34 15.12 7.55
N ASP A 272 -4.06 16.36 7.17
CA ASP A 272 -5.07 17.40 7.01
C ASP A 272 -5.76 17.34 5.63
N ALA A 273 -6.75 18.20 5.44
CA ALA A 273 -7.47 18.30 4.18
C ALA A 273 -6.56 18.69 3.00
N ALA A 274 -5.51 19.49 3.23
CA ALA A 274 -4.60 19.92 2.17
C ALA A 274 -3.73 18.77 1.66
N HIS A 275 -3.23 17.92 2.57
CA HIS A 275 -2.48 16.72 2.23
C HIS A 275 -3.34 15.68 1.51
N ILE A 276 -4.57 15.46 1.99
CA ILE A 276 -5.53 14.55 1.33
C ILE A 276 -5.80 15.03 -0.11
N GLU A 277 -6.06 16.33 -0.30
CA GLU A 277 -6.32 16.90 -1.61
C GLU A 277 -5.11 16.82 -2.54
N LYS A 278 -3.90 17.09 -2.03
CA LYS A 278 -2.66 16.93 -2.78
C LYS A 278 -2.48 15.47 -3.24
N THR A 279 -2.71 14.53 -2.34
CA THR A 279 -2.61 13.09 -2.62
C THR A 279 -3.62 12.66 -3.69
N ARG A 280 -4.85 13.16 -3.61
CA ARG A 280 -5.91 12.95 -4.61
C ARG A 280 -5.47 13.44 -6.00
N LYS A 281 -5.00 14.68 -6.11
CA LYS A 281 -4.51 15.25 -7.39
C LYS A 281 -3.34 14.47 -7.99
N LEU A 282 -2.38 14.08 -7.17
CA LEU A 282 -1.23 13.28 -7.64
C LEU A 282 -1.66 11.91 -8.17
N SER A 283 -2.70 11.33 -7.59
CA SER A 283 -3.24 10.01 -7.97
C SER A 283 -4.18 10.06 -9.18
N ASP A 284 -4.71 11.24 -9.54
CA ASP A 284 -5.65 11.43 -10.64
C ASP A 284 -4.96 11.80 -11.95
N TYR A 285 -4.74 10.81 -12.81
CA TYR A 285 -4.09 10.99 -14.11
C TYR A 285 -4.93 11.79 -15.12
N THR A 286 -6.15 12.24 -14.77
CA THR A 286 -6.91 13.22 -15.56
C THR A 286 -6.44 14.66 -15.31
N VAL A 287 -5.85 14.92 -14.13
CA VAL A 287 -5.21 16.20 -13.81
C VAL A 287 -3.85 16.25 -14.50
N VAL A 288 -3.70 17.21 -15.41
CA VAL A 288 -2.51 17.39 -16.27
C VAL A 288 -1.81 18.73 -16.07
N ASP A 289 -2.15 19.45 -15.00
CA ASP A 289 -1.43 20.66 -14.60
C ASP A 289 0.05 20.32 -14.35
N GLU A 290 0.96 21.13 -14.88
CA GLU A 290 2.40 20.85 -14.86
C GLU A 290 2.94 20.69 -13.43
N ASP A 291 2.41 21.47 -12.48
CA ASP A 291 2.77 21.38 -11.06
C ASP A 291 2.42 20.01 -10.45
N VAL A 292 1.31 19.41 -10.88
CA VAL A 292 0.89 18.08 -10.42
C VAL A 292 1.70 17.00 -11.13
N VAL A 293 1.85 17.12 -12.45
CA VAL A 293 2.54 16.14 -13.29
C VAL A 293 4.05 16.07 -12.97
N SER A 294 4.68 17.20 -12.62
CA SER A 294 6.06 17.26 -12.18
C SER A 294 6.28 16.59 -10.82
N GLY A 295 5.25 16.54 -9.97
CA GLY A 295 5.27 15.84 -8.68
C GLY A 295 5.10 14.32 -8.73
N ARG A 296 4.72 13.75 -9.89
CA ARG A 296 4.48 12.30 -10.05
C ARG A 296 5.76 11.49 -10.27
N PHE A 297 5.86 10.34 -9.61
CA PHE A 297 6.87 9.31 -9.91
C PHE A 297 6.65 8.65 -11.28
N CYS A 298 5.39 8.38 -11.65
CA CYS A 298 5.08 7.86 -12.99
C CYS A 298 4.89 9.03 -13.96
N PRO A 299 5.78 9.22 -14.95
CA PRO A 299 5.72 10.36 -15.86
C PRO A 299 4.72 10.12 -17.01
N TYR A 300 3.61 9.41 -16.79
CA TYR A 300 2.67 9.04 -17.84
C TYR A 300 2.09 10.26 -18.58
N ASN A 301 1.66 11.29 -17.84
CA ASN A 301 1.14 12.52 -18.43
C ASN A 301 2.22 13.51 -18.88
N ARG A 302 3.50 13.23 -18.64
CA ARG A 302 4.57 14.07 -19.21
C ARG A 302 4.60 13.82 -20.71
N MET A 303 4.29 14.84 -21.49
CA MET A 303 4.24 14.79 -22.95
C MET A 303 5.59 15.20 -23.53
N LEU A 304 6.03 14.53 -24.60
CA LEU A 304 7.25 14.91 -25.35
C LEU A 304 6.90 15.81 -26.54
N GLY A 305 7.04 17.13 -26.36
CA GLY A 305 7.01 18.13 -27.44
C GLY A 305 5.78 18.07 -28.37
N ARG A 306 5.93 18.54 -29.62
CA ARG A 306 4.85 18.59 -30.63
C ARG A 306 4.29 17.22 -31.04
N SER A 307 4.93 16.11 -30.63
CA SER A 307 4.50 14.76 -30.99
C SER A 307 3.29 14.27 -30.19
N GLY A 308 2.99 14.91 -29.05
CA GLY A 308 1.87 14.54 -28.18
C GLY A 308 1.97 13.13 -27.58
N LYS A 309 3.15 12.50 -27.58
CA LYS A 309 3.37 11.17 -27.00
C LYS A 309 3.79 11.26 -25.54
N SER A 310 3.28 10.35 -24.70
CA SER A 310 3.67 10.22 -23.30
C SER A 310 5.11 9.74 -23.13
N VAL A 311 5.73 10.11 -22.01
CA VAL A 311 7.06 9.62 -21.58
C VAL A 311 7.00 8.17 -21.09
N CYS A 312 5.84 7.68 -20.63
CA CYS A 312 5.66 6.29 -20.19
C CYS A 312 4.29 5.73 -20.62
N GLY A 313 4.06 4.45 -20.34
CA GLY A 313 2.85 3.72 -20.75
C GLY A 313 3.05 2.19 -20.83
N LYS A 314 4.21 1.69 -20.42
CA LYS A 314 4.58 0.28 -20.59
C LYS A 314 3.62 -0.68 -19.85
N CYS A 315 3.16 -0.33 -18.66
CA CYS A 315 2.16 -1.13 -17.94
C CYS A 315 0.81 -1.21 -18.69
N ILE A 316 0.45 -0.20 -19.48
CA ILE A 316 -0.75 -0.20 -20.34
C ILE A 316 -0.52 -1.14 -21.52
N MET A 317 0.64 -1.02 -22.19
CA MET A 317 0.98 -1.82 -23.37
C MET A 317 1.05 -3.33 -23.08
N HIS A 318 1.53 -3.71 -21.89
CA HIS A 318 1.72 -5.12 -21.52
C HIS A 318 0.58 -5.70 -20.65
N CYS A 319 -0.54 -4.99 -20.53
CA CYS A 319 -1.72 -5.47 -19.81
C CYS A 319 -2.53 -6.44 -20.68
N SER A 320 -2.43 -7.74 -20.40
CA SER A 320 -3.12 -8.79 -21.17
C SER A 320 -4.65 -8.76 -21.05
N SER A 321 -5.20 -8.38 -19.89
CA SER A 321 -6.66 -8.30 -19.67
C SER A 321 -7.33 -7.10 -20.34
N GLY A 322 -6.54 -6.11 -20.77
CA GLY A 322 -7.07 -4.80 -21.17
C GLY A 322 -7.68 -4.00 -20.02
N ALA A 323 -7.48 -4.42 -18.76
CA ALA A 323 -8.00 -3.71 -17.59
C ALA A 323 -7.38 -2.31 -17.45
N ILE A 324 -6.05 -2.21 -17.53
CA ILE A 324 -5.34 -0.94 -17.40
C ILE A 324 -5.69 0.03 -18.55
N PRO A 325 -5.64 -0.36 -19.84
CA PRO A 325 -6.10 0.51 -20.94
C PRO A 325 -7.54 1.02 -20.76
N ASN A 326 -8.43 0.20 -20.21
CA ASN A 326 -9.83 0.58 -19.96
C ASN A 326 -10.02 1.37 -18.64
N SER A 327 -8.93 1.72 -17.94
CA SER A 327 -8.94 2.38 -16.63
C SER A 327 -8.01 3.57 -16.51
N SER A 328 -7.30 3.88 -17.60
CA SER A 328 -6.32 4.96 -17.68
C SER A 328 -6.82 6.00 -18.67
N PRO A 329 -6.74 7.30 -18.35
CA PRO A 329 -6.98 8.32 -19.35
C PRO A 329 -5.86 8.29 -20.39
N ALA A 330 -6.07 8.93 -21.54
CA ALA A 330 -4.98 9.24 -22.46
C ALA A 330 -3.97 10.19 -21.77
N PRO A 331 -2.74 10.34 -22.30
CA PRO A 331 -1.71 11.19 -21.70
C PRO A 331 -2.12 12.65 -21.47
N ASN A 332 -3.07 13.16 -22.26
CA ASN A 332 -3.67 14.49 -22.12
C ASN A 332 -4.77 14.57 -21.05
N GLY A 333 -4.95 13.52 -20.24
CA GLY A 333 -5.93 13.46 -19.15
C GLY A 333 -7.35 13.08 -19.58
N LYS A 334 -7.62 12.88 -20.87
CA LYS A 334 -8.97 12.61 -21.37
C LYS A 334 -9.25 11.11 -21.52
N TYR A 335 -10.43 10.68 -21.09
CA TYR A 335 -10.95 9.34 -21.42
C TYR A 335 -11.54 9.31 -22.82
N SER A 336 -11.54 8.14 -23.46
CA SER A 336 -12.27 7.93 -24.72
C SER A 336 -13.78 8.00 -24.50
N GLU A 337 -14.54 8.32 -25.54
CA GLU A 337 -16.00 8.35 -25.51
C GLU A 337 -16.60 7.03 -25.01
N SER A 338 -16.09 5.91 -25.52
CA SER A 338 -16.49 4.56 -25.09
C SER A 338 -16.24 4.25 -23.61
N ILE A 339 -15.35 4.98 -22.93
CA ILE A 339 -15.17 4.89 -21.48
C ILE A 339 -16.17 5.81 -20.79
N LEU A 340 -16.33 7.06 -21.25
CA LEU A 340 -17.26 8.04 -20.70
C LEU A 340 -18.72 7.57 -20.73
N GLU A 341 -19.10 6.78 -21.73
CA GLU A 341 -20.42 6.14 -21.82
C GLU A 341 -20.68 5.12 -20.70
N LYS A 342 -19.63 4.56 -20.08
CA LYS A 342 -19.74 3.59 -18.97
C LYS A 342 -19.96 4.33 -17.64
N LYS A 343 -21.04 5.11 -17.54
CA LYS A 343 -21.37 5.94 -16.37
C LYS A 343 -21.31 5.20 -15.02
N HIS A 344 -21.69 3.91 -15.02
CA HIS A 344 -21.64 3.05 -13.83
C HIS A 344 -20.22 2.81 -13.27
N ARG A 345 -19.17 3.11 -14.04
CA ARG A 345 -17.77 3.00 -13.61
C ARG A 345 -17.22 4.32 -13.08
N PHE A 346 -17.99 5.39 -13.05
CA PHE A 346 -17.55 6.66 -12.49
C PHE A 346 -18.16 6.83 -11.09
N HIS A 347 -17.31 7.16 -10.12
CA HIS A 347 -17.70 7.51 -8.77
C HIS A 347 -17.14 8.89 -8.45
N ASP A 348 -18.02 9.87 -8.18
CA ASP A 348 -17.64 11.27 -7.97
C ASP A 348 -16.70 11.85 -9.04
N GLY A 349 -16.92 11.46 -10.31
CA GLY A 349 -16.11 11.87 -11.45
C GLY A 349 -14.82 11.08 -11.65
N PHE A 350 -14.47 10.17 -10.74
CA PHE A 350 -13.33 9.28 -10.87
C PHE A 350 -13.71 7.97 -11.53
N LEU A 351 -12.98 7.59 -12.58
CA LEU A 351 -13.15 6.28 -13.19
C LEU A 351 -12.64 5.19 -12.22
N ASP A 352 -13.40 4.13 -12.04
CA ASP A 352 -12.98 2.93 -11.32
C ASP A 352 -12.09 2.04 -12.20
N PHE A 353 -11.09 1.42 -11.58
CA PHE A 353 -10.26 0.40 -12.22
C PHE A 353 -11.14 -0.78 -12.66
N ASP A 354 -10.91 -1.27 -13.88
CA ASP A 354 -11.60 -2.43 -14.46
C ASP A 354 -11.06 -3.72 -13.86
N PHE A 355 -11.34 -3.90 -12.58
CA PHE A 355 -10.89 -5.06 -11.85
C PHE A 355 -11.56 -6.34 -12.31
N ILE A 356 -12.81 -6.26 -12.76
CA ILE A 356 -13.54 -7.42 -13.26
C ILE A 356 -12.76 -8.04 -14.42
N LYS A 357 -12.24 -7.24 -15.36
CA LYS A 357 -11.38 -7.78 -16.42
C LYS A 357 -10.07 -8.34 -15.90
N CYS A 358 -9.39 -7.62 -14.99
CA CYS A 358 -8.12 -8.06 -14.42
C CYS A 358 -8.26 -9.43 -13.73
N THR A 359 -9.28 -9.57 -12.89
CA THR A 359 -9.50 -10.74 -12.06
C THR A 359 -10.15 -11.88 -12.79
N ARG A 360 -11.04 -11.61 -13.76
CA ARG A 360 -11.56 -12.66 -14.63
C ARG A 360 -10.44 -13.34 -15.41
N GLU A 361 -9.51 -12.59 -15.99
CA GLU A 361 -8.36 -13.19 -16.69
C GLU A 361 -7.49 -14.01 -15.72
N ARG A 362 -7.24 -13.48 -14.51
CA ARG A 362 -6.46 -14.19 -13.48
C ARG A 362 -7.14 -15.48 -13.04
N ASN A 363 -8.42 -15.43 -12.71
CA ASN A 363 -9.19 -16.58 -12.22
C ASN A 363 -9.32 -17.66 -13.29
N GLN A 364 -9.63 -17.28 -14.54
CA GLN A 364 -9.69 -18.23 -15.65
C GLN A 364 -8.37 -18.99 -15.85
N LYS A 365 -7.23 -18.31 -15.66
CA LYS A 365 -5.92 -18.95 -15.73
C LYS A 365 -5.58 -19.73 -14.47
N GLN A 366 -6.03 -19.29 -13.30
CA GLN A 366 -5.85 -20.02 -12.03
C GLN A 366 -6.65 -21.32 -11.99
N GLU A 367 -7.82 -21.37 -12.63
CA GLU A 367 -8.60 -22.59 -12.80
C GLU A 367 -7.85 -23.66 -13.62
N LEU A 368 -6.98 -23.23 -14.53
CA LEU A 368 -6.15 -24.11 -15.36
C LEU A 368 -4.77 -24.40 -14.73
N TYR A 369 -4.24 -23.42 -14.00
CA TYR A 369 -2.88 -23.42 -13.45
C TYR A 369 -2.91 -22.82 -12.05
N SER A 370 -2.92 -23.64 -11.00
CA SER A 370 -3.10 -23.20 -9.60
C SER A 370 -2.07 -22.19 -9.11
N GLU A 371 -0.88 -22.19 -9.71
CA GLU A 371 0.21 -21.26 -9.38
C GLU A 371 0.17 -19.96 -10.21
N TYR A 372 -0.83 -19.79 -11.08
CA TYR A 372 -0.92 -18.61 -11.92
C TYR A 372 -1.16 -17.35 -11.10
N ALA A 373 -0.24 -16.39 -11.17
CA ALA A 373 -0.42 -15.04 -10.65
C ALA A 373 0.06 -14.01 -11.68
N CYS A 374 -0.91 -13.33 -12.31
CA CYS A 374 -0.58 -12.23 -13.21
C CYS A 374 0.04 -11.07 -12.42
N ALA A 375 1.23 -10.63 -12.83
CA ALA A 375 1.84 -9.39 -12.36
C ALA A 375 2.60 -8.66 -13.47
N ARG A 376 2.20 -8.86 -14.73
CA ARG A 376 2.90 -8.32 -15.91
C ARG A 376 3.05 -6.79 -15.83
N CYS A 377 2.01 -6.09 -15.39
CA CYS A 377 2.04 -4.64 -15.23
C CYS A 377 2.97 -4.18 -14.09
N VAL A 378 3.08 -4.95 -13.01
CA VAL A 378 4.00 -4.70 -11.89
C VAL A 378 5.44 -4.89 -12.37
N ALA A 379 5.75 -6.06 -12.93
CA ALA A 379 7.09 -6.41 -13.40
C ALA A 379 7.62 -5.43 -14.45
N ILE A 380 6.80 -5.10 -15.45
CA ILE A 380 7.19 -4.13 -16.48
C ILE A 380 7.36 -2.73 -15.88
N CYS A 381 6.53 -2.31 -14.93
CA CYS A 381 6.67 -1.01 -14.29
C CYS A 381 7.96 -0.91 -13.47
N ALA A 382 8.27 -1.94 -12.69
CA ALA A 382 9.46 -2.03 -11.85
C ALA A 382 10.74 -2.08 -12.68
N ALA A 383 10.83 -3.01 -13.64
CA ALA A 383 12.07 -3.26 -14.38
C ALA A 383 12.30 -2.29 -15.54
N ARG A 384 11.23 -1.88 -16.24
CA ARG A 384 11.34 -1.14 -17.50
C ARG A 384 10.63 0.22 -17.47
N GLY A 385 9.89 0.55 -16.42
CA GLY A 385 9.14 1.80 -16.35
C GLY A 385 10.07 3.02 -16.31
N VAL A 386 9.64 4.12 -16.94
CA VAL A 386 10.38 5.39 -16.87
C VAL A 386 10.09 6.07 -15.53
N SER A 387 11.10 6.71 -14.95
CA SER A 387 10.96 7.51 -13.73
C SER A 387 10.75 8.99 -14.03
N GLY A 388 9.92 9.66 -13.23
CA GLY A 388 9.82 11.11 -13.21
C GLY A 388 11.08 11.83 -12.69
N LEU A 389 11.92 11.13 -11.92
CA LEU A 389 13.14 11.69 -11.34
C LEU A 389 14.34 11.68 -12.31
N SER A 390 14.31 10.88 -13.37
CA SER A 390 15.46 10.70 -14.27
C SER A 390 15.77 11.89 -15.19
N LYS A 391 14.93 12.94 -15.20
CA LYS A 391 15.07 14.13 -16.07
C LYS A 391 15.33 15.44 -15.33
N GLN A 392 15.47 15.42 -14.01
CA GLN A 392 15.77 16.63 -13.21
C GLN A 392 17.29 16.90 -13.08
N SER A 393 18.08 16.55 -14.10
CA SER A 393 19.53 16.81 -14.18
C SER A 393 19.83 17.95 -15.13
#